data_AF-A0A819YYG0-F1
#
_entry.id   AF-A0A819YYG0-F1
#
_cell.length_a   1.000
_cell.length_b   1.000
_cell.length_c   1.000
_cell.angle_alpha   90.00
_cell.angle_beta   90.00
_cell.angle_gamma   90.00
#
_symmetry.space_group_name_H-M   'P 1'
#
loop_
_entity.id
_entity.type
_entity.pdbx_description
1 polymer ?
#
loop_
_entity_poly.entity_id
_entity_poly.type
_entity_poly.pdbx_seq_one_letter_code
_entity_poly.pdbx_strand_id
1 'polypeptide(L)'
;METIDNSEININGCNINELLPTLFRLQSQRCLTYQRLHDAQIMFFTTHNFPAFQNFLSDITIIFARISEEVLSIKKRLEDKKLIHKHIEQLQDYEQKKLQLTNELFLAKVEKKNDDIE
;
A
#
# COMPACT_ATOMS: atom_id res chain seq x y z
N MET A 1 -23.88 -37.07 15.55
CA MET A 1 -22.77 -36.74 14.63
C MET A 1 -23.39 -35.91 13.54
N GLU A 2 -23.63 -34.63 13.83
CA GLU A 2 -24.26 -33.71 12.89
C GLU A 2 -23.18 -33.13 11.99
N THR A 3 -23.20 -33.56 10.73
CA THR A 3 -22.46 -32.93 9.66
C THR A 3 -23.06 -31.54 9.46
N ILE A 4 -22.35 -30.50 9.91
CA ILE A 4 -22.69 -29.13 9.53
C ILE A 4 -22.32 -29.01 8.06
N ASP A 5 -23.37 -29.02 7.24
CA ASP A 5 -23.32 -28.76 5.81
C ASP A 5 -22.87 -27.32 5.59
N ASN A 6 -21.64 -27.16 5.09
CA ASN A 6 -21.03 -25.86 4.77
C ASN A 6 -21.53 -25.28 3.42
N SER A 7 -22.63 -25.79 2.86
CA SER A 7 -23.09 -25.38 1.52
C SER A 7 -24.15 -24.27 1.49
N GLU A 8 -24.60 -23.77 2.64
CA GLU A 8 -25.48 -22.59 2.67
C GLU A 8 -24.83 -21.46 3.47
N ILE A 9 -24.22 -20.49 2.78
CA ILE A 9 -24.39 -19.04 3.02
C ILE A 9 -23.77 -18.27 1.84
N ASN A 10 -24.68 -17.77 1.00
CA ASN A 10 -24.61 -16.50 0.27
C ASN A 10 -23.94 -16.45 -1.12
N ILE A 11 -24.68 -16.96 -2.10
CA ILE A 11 -24.61 -16.49 -3.49
C ILE A 11 -25.21 -15.06 -3.48
N ASN A 12 -24.38 -14.03 -3.66
CA ASN A 12 -24.65 -12.57 -3.63
C ASN A 12 -24.29 -11.78 -2.37
N GLY A 13 -23.44 -12.32 -1.49
CA GLY A 13 -22.90 -11.60 -0.33
C GLY A 13 -21.41 -11.33 -0.46
N CYS A 14 -20.97 -10.18 0.03
CA CYS A 14 -19.57 -9.93 0.38
C CYS A 14 -18.99 -11.10 1.21
N ASN A 15 -18.26 -12.01 0.57
CA ASN A 15 -17.64 -13.13 1.26
C ASN A 15 -16.38 -12.63 1.97
N ILE A 16 -16.51 -12.39 3.27
CA ILE A 16 -15.41 -11.96 4.13
C ILE A 16 -14.18 -12.89 4.03
N ASN A 17 -14.41 -14.19 3.79
CA ASN A 17 -13.36 -15.19 3.65
C ASN A 17 -12.54 -15.02 2.37
N GLU A 18 -13.02 -14.25 1.39
CA GLU A 18 -12.28 -13.90 0.16
C GLU A 18 -11.66 -12.51 0.27
N LEU A 19 -12.39 -11.56 0.85
CA LEU A 19 -11.95 -10.17 0.95
C LEU A 19 -10.80 -9.97 1.93
N LEU A 20 -10.82 -10.67 3.06
CA LEU A 20 -9.80 -10.48 4.08
C LEU A 20 -8.42 -11.02 3.61
N PRO A 21 -8.31 -12.23 3.02
CA PRO A 21 -7.05 -12.67 2.41
C PRO A 21 -6.58 -11.74 1.28
N THR A 22 -7.51 -11.22 0.48
CA THR A 22 -7.19 -10.26 -0.57
C THR A 22 -6.60 -8.97 0.01
N LEU A 23 -7.19 -8.45 1.10
CA LEU A 23 -6.65 -7.29 1.83
C LEU A 23 -5.23 -7.57 2.34
N PHE A 24 -4.99 -8.71 2.99
CA PHE A 24 -3.63 -9.07 3.45
C PHE A 24 -2.64 -9.16 2.29
N ARG A 25 -3.02 -9.74 1.16
CA ARG A 25 -2.17 -9.79 -0.04
C ARG A 25 -1.83 -8.39 -0.56
N LEU A 26 -2.81 -7.49 -0.60
CA LEU A 26 -2.60 -6.08 -1.00
C LEU A 26 -1.64 -5.37 -0.05
N GLN A 27 -1.75 -5.65 1.26
CA GLN A 27 -0.84 -5.10 2.25
C GLN A 27 0.60 -5.63 2.08
N SER A 28 0.76 -6.93 1.80
CA SER A 28 2.07 -7.49 1.46
C SER A 28 2.66 -6.85 0.20
N GLN A 29 1.85 -6.65 -0.84
CA GLN A 29 2.28 -5.95 -2.05
C GLN A 29 2.72 -4.52 -1.76
N ARG A 30 1.97 -3.80 -0.90
CA ARG A 30 2.31 -2.43 -0.47
C ARG A 30 3.66 -2.38 0.24
N CYS A 31 3.94 -3.34 1.12
CA CYS A 31 5.24 -3.47 1.79
C CYS A 31 6.39 -3.65 0.79
N LEU A 32 6.22 -4.53 -0.21
CA LEU A 32 7.20 -4.73 -1.27
C LEU A 32 7.38 -3.48 -2.14
N THR A 33 6.31 -2.74 -2.41
CA THR A 33 6.39 -1.47 -3.15
C THR A 33 7.17 -0.41 -2.38
N TYR A 34 7.01 -0.33 -1.05
CA TYR A 34 7.86 0.54 -0.21
C TYR A 34 9.33 0.13 -0.26
N GLN A 35 9.63 -1.17 -0.29
CA GLN A 35 11.02 -1.64 -0.44
C GLN A 35 11.60 -1.21 -1.80
N ARG A 36 10.85 -1.39 -2.90
CA ARG A 36 11.28 -0.92 -4.23
C ARG A 36 11.52 0.58 -4.27
N LEU A 37 10.68 1.37 -3.59
CA LEU A 37 10.88 2.81 -3.46
C LEU A 37 12.19 3.12 -2.74
N HIS A 38 12.47 2.42 -1.64
CA HIS A 38 13.71 2.59 -0.92
C HIS A 38 14.95 2.25 -1.78
N ASP A 39 14.89 1.16 -2.53
CA ASP A 39 15.97 0.75 -3.43
C ASP A 39 16.19 1.78 -4.55
N ALA A 40 15.11 2.35 -5.11
CA ALA A 40 15.18 3.42 -6.09
C ALA A 40 15.81 4.70 -5.51
N GLN A 41 15.48 5.05 -4.26
CA GLN A 41 16.08 6.19 -3.56
C GLN A 41 17.59 5.97 -3.33
N ILE A 42 18.00 4.77 -2.90
CA ILE A 42 19.43 4.43 -2.75
C ILE A 42 20.14 4.56 -4.10
N MET A 43 19.57 3.98 -5.16
CA MET A 43 20.14 4.06 -6.51
C MET A 43 20.28 5.51 -6.98
N PHE A 44 19.30 6.38 -6.70
CA PHE A 44 19.40 7.80 -6.99
C PHE A 44 20.58 8.45 -6.25
N PHE A 45 20.73 8.15 -4.95
CA PHE A 45 21.84 8.70 -4.16
C PHE A 45 23.22 8.15 -4.55
N THR A 46 23.33 6.98 -5.18
CA THR A 46 24.62 6.43 -5.62
C THR A 46 24.97 6.83 -7.05
N THR A 47 23.99 6.87 -7.96
CA THR A 47 24.23 7.08 -9.40
C THR A 47 23.97 8.50 -9.86
N HIS A 48 23.22 9.30 -9.09
CA HIS A 48 22.70 10.61 -9.51
C HIS A 48 21.89 10.60 -10.82
N ASN A 49 21.43 9.43 -11.25
CA ASN A 49 20.65 9.28 -12.48
C ASN A 49 19.18 9.63 -12.23
N PHE A 50 18.87 10.91 -12.31
CA PHE A 50 17.52 11.42 -12.10
C PHE A 50 16.49 10.85 -13.10
N PRO A 51 16.76 10.75 -14.42
CA PRO A 51 15.81 10.14 -15.36
C PRO A 51 15.44 8.70 -15.01
N ALA A 52 16.44 7.88 -14.63
CA ALA A 52 16.18 6.50 -14.22
C ALA A 52 15.34 6.44 -12.93
N PHE A 53 15.65 7.29 -11.95
CA PHE A 53 14.87 7.41 -10.72
C PHE A 53 13.42 7.82 -10.98
N GLN A 54 13.17 8.80 -11.87
CA GLN A 54 11.82 9.22 -12.23
C GLN A 54 11.00 8.09 -12.86
N ASN A 55 11.61 7.29 -13.73
CA ASN A 55 10.93 6.12 -14.32
C ASN A 55 10.51 5.12 -13.23
N PHE A 56 11.42 4.78 -12.31
CA PHE A 56 11.09 3.90 -11.18
C PHE A 56 9.97 4.48 -10.30
N LEU A 57 10.01 5.78 -10.02
CA LEU A 57 9.00 6.45 -9.21
C LEU A 57 7.62 6.41 -9.88
N SER A 58 7.56 6.57 -11.20
CA SER A 58 6.32 6.45 -11.99
C SER A 58 5.72 5.04 -11.86
N ASP A 59 6.53 4.01 -12.09
CA ASP A 59 6.09 2.61 -11.97
C ASP A 59 5.59 2.27 -10.56
N ILE A 60 6.31 2.75 -9.54
CA ILE A 60 5.94 2.58 -8.13
C ILE A 60 4.63 3.28 -7.80
N THR A 61 4.43 4.50 -8.33
CA THR A 61 3.21 5.29 -8.12
C THR A 61 1.98 4.58 -8.68
N ILE A 62 2.10 3.99 -9.87
CA ILE A 62 1.03 3.18 -10.48
C ILE A 62 0.64 2.00 -9.59
N ILE A 63 1.64 1.30 -9.03
CA ILE A 63 1.39 0.17 -8.13
C ILE A 63 0.69 0.62 -6.84
N PHE A 64 1.15 1.72 -6.22
CA PHE A 64 0.48 2.26 -5.03
C PHE A 64 -0.97 2.66 -5.30
N ALA A 65 -1.23 3.33 -6.44
CA ALA A 65 -2.56 3.73 -6.85
C ALA A 65 -3.49 2.53 -7.01
N ARG A 66 -3.07 1.50 -7.77
CA ARG A 66 -3.83 0.26 -7.94
C ARG A 66 -4.17 -0.39 -6.61
N ILE A 67 -3.19 -0.50 -5.71
CA ILE A 67 -3.42 -1.09 -4.37
C ILE A 67 -4.44 -0.26 -3.59
N SER A 68 -4.32 1.07 -3.60
CA SER A 68 -5.25 1.97 -2.89
C SER A 68 -6.68 1.81 -3.40
N GLU A 69 -6.87 1.75 -4.72
CA GLU A 69 -8.18 1.55 -5.35
C GLU A 69 -8.79 0.20 -4.95
N GLU A 70 -8.01 -0.88 -4.99
CA GLU A 70 -8.47 -2.21 -4.57
C GLU A 70 -8.84 -2.23 -3.08
N VAL A 71 -8.05 -1.60 -2.20
CA VAL A 71 -8.37 -1.49 -0.76
C VAL A 71 -9.65 -0.69 -0.53
N LEU A 72 -9.87 0.42 -1.24
CA LEU A 72 -11.10 1.21 -1.15
C LEU A 72 -12.33 0.40 -1.62
N SER A 73 -12.18 -0.39 -2.67
CA SER A 73 -13.22 -1.30 -3.15
C SER A 73 -13.58 -2.35 -2.08
N ILE A 74 -12.57 -2.94 -1.44
CA ILE A 74 -12.76 -3.89 -0.33
C ILE A 74 -13.44 -3.22 0.87
N LYS A 75 -12.98 -2.02 1.26
CA LYS A 75 -13.59 -1.21 2.33
C LYS A 75 -15.07 -1.01 2.08
N LYS A 76 -15.45 -0.57 0.88
CA LYS A 76 -16.85 -0.36 0.47
C LYS A 76 -17.67 -1.64 0.55
N ARG A 77 -17.12 -2.78 0.12
CA ARG A 77 -17.82 -4.08 0.20
C ARG A 77 -18.02 -4.55 1.65
N LEU A 78 -17.21 -4.08 2.60
CA LEU A 78 -17.26 -4.45 4.02
C LEU A 78 -17.98 -3.40 4.89
N GLU A 79 -18.76 -2.49 4.31
CA GLU A 79 -19.47 -1.42 5.03
C GLU A 79 -20.40 -1.96 6.14
N ASP A 80 -21.09 -3.07 5.87
CA ASP A 80 -21.96 -3.76 6.86
C ASP A 80 -21.17 -4.38 8.03
N LYS A 81 -19.85 -4.54 7.89
CA LYS A 81 -18.95 -5.06 8.92
C LYS A 81 -18.21 -3.90 9.60
N LYS A 82 -18.98 -3.07 10.33
CA LYS A 82 -18.53 -1.81 10.96
C LYS A 82 -17.15 -1.86 11.64
N LEU A 83 -16.86 -2.92 12.40
CA LEU A 83 -15.57 -3.06 13.09
C LEU A 83 -14.41 -3.13 12.09
N ILE A 84 -14.52 -3.98 11.07
CA ILE A 84 -13.49 -4.19 10.05
C ILE A 84 -13.37 -2.95 9.16
N HIS A 85 -14.49 -2.35 8.77
CA HIS A 85 -14.52 -1.10 8.02
C HIS A 85 -13.71 -0.01 8.71
N LYS A 86 -13.89 0.17 10.02
CA LYS A 86 -13.14 1.14 10.83
C LYS A 86 -11.64 0.80 10.91
N HIS A 87 -11.27 -0.47 11.00
CA HIS A 87 -9.85 -0.85 11.01
C HIS A 87 -9.18 -0.58 9.66
N ILE A 88 -9.89 -0.81 8.54
CA ILE A 88 -9.36 -0.48 7.20
C ILE A 88 -9.17 1.04 7.07
N GLU A 89 -10.09 1.84 7.60
CA GLU A 89 -9.94 3.30 7.63
C GLU A 89 -8.70 3.75 8.40
N GLN A 90 -8.52 3.25 9.63
CA GLN A 90 -7.32 3.55 10.42
C GLN A 90 -6.03 3.09 9.73
N LEU A 91 -6.06 1.93 9.06
CA LEU A 91 -4.95 1.44 8.27
C LEU A 91 -4.60 2.42 7.15
N GLN A 92 -5.59 2.93 6.43
CA GLN A 92 -5.39 3.93 5.38
C GLN A 92 -4.77 5.23 5.91
N ASP A 93 -5.20 5.70 7.09
CA ASP A 93 -4.59 6.88 7.73
C ASP A 93 -3.10 6.64 8.04
N TYR A 94 -2.75 5.47 8.57
CA TYR A 94 -1.35 5.12 8.82
C TYR A 94 -0.54 5.00 7.53
N GLU A 95 -1.12 4.45 6.47
CA GLU A 95 -0.48 4.33 5.16
C GLU A 95 -0.20 5.70 4.53
N GLN A 96 -1.15 6.63 4.63
CA GLN A 96 -0.96 8.01 4.19
C GLN A 96 0.13 8.71 4.98
N LYS A 97 0.11 8.58 6.32
CA LYS A 97 1.14 9.16 7.18
C LYS A 97 2.53 8.59 6.89
N LYS A 98 2.63 7.27 6.64
CA LYS A 98 3.88 6.63 6.25
C LYS A 98 4.41 7.20 4.93
N LEU A 99 3.54 7.39 3.93
CA LEU A 99 3.94 7.94 2.64
C LEU A 99 4.46 9.38 2.79
N GLN A 100 3.77 10.21 3.57
CA GLN A 100 4.20 11.58 3.88
C GLN A 100 5.59 11.61 4.52
N LEU A 101 5.78 10.87 5.62
CA LEU A 101 7.07 10.78 6.31
C LEU A 101 8.18 10.21 5.40
N THR A 102 7.85 9.28 4.52
CA THR A 102 8.82 8.73 3.54
C THR A 102 9.28 9.80 2.55
N ASN A 103 8.36 10.66 2.10
CA ASN A 103 8.69 11.78 1.21
C ASN A 103 9.50 12.86 1.94
N GLU A 104 9.09 13.26 3.14
CA GLU A 104 9.82 14.23 3.97
C GLU A 104 11.26 13.79 4.25
N LEU A 105 11.44 12.52 4.63
CA LEU A 105 12.77 11.95 4.84
C LEU A 105 13.61 11.95 3.56
N PHE A 106 13.00 11.69 2.40
CA PHE A 106 13.71 11.72 1.13
C PHE A 106 14.18 13.13 0.78
N LEU A 107 13.29 14.13 0.90
CA LEU A 107 13.62 15.54 0.64
C LEU A 107 14.73 16.02 1.57
N ALA A 108 14.63 15.77 2.88
CA ALA A 108 15.66 16.15 3.84
C ALA A 108 17.04 15.54 3.52
N LYS A 109 17.08 14.32 2.98
CA LYS A 109 18.33 13.68 2.53
C LYS A 109 18.89 14.32 1.26
N VAL A 110 18.02 14.72 0.33
CA VAL A 110 18.43 15.41 -0.89
C VAL A 110 18.98 16.80 -0.55
N GLU A 111 18.30 17.56 0.30
CA GLU A 111 18.74 18.88 0.77
C GLU A 111 20.12 18.80 1.43
N LYS A 112 20.28 17.94 2.44
CA LYS A 112 21.58 17.75 3.12
C LYS A 112 22.71 17.40 2.15
N LYS A 113 22.44 16.54 1.15
CA LYS A 113 23.44 16.14 0.18
C LYS A 113 23.83 17.28 -0.77
N ASN A 114 22.92 18.21 -1.06
CA ASN A 114 23.23 19.39 -1.86
C ASN A 114 24.11 20.37 -1.05
N ASP A 115 23.85 20.52 0.25
CA ASP A 115 24.66 21.36 1.15
C ASP A 115 26.11 20.84 1.30
N ASP A 116 26.33 19.53 1.18
CA ASP A 116 27.68 18.92 1.22
C ASP A 116 28.50 19.14 -0.08
N ILE A 117 27.91 19.71 -1.13
CA ILE A 117 28.51 19.90 -2.46
C ILE A 117 28.85 21.38 -2.77
N GLU A 118 28.40 22.33 -1.94
CA GLU A 118 28.81 23.76 -1.98
C GLU A 118 30.04 24.04 -1.09
#